data_AF-A0A2N1TQY0-F1
#
_entry.id   AF-A0A2N1TQY0-F1
#
_cell.length_a   1.000
_cell.length_b   1.000
_cell.length_c   1.000
_cell.angle_alpha   90.00
_cell.angle_beta   90.00
_cell.angle_gamma   90.00
#
_symmetry.space_group_name_H-M   'P 1'
#
loop_
_entity.id
_entity.type
_entity.pdbx_description
1 polymer ?
#
loop_
_entity_poly.entity_id
_entity_poly.type
_entity_poly.pdbx_seq_one_letter_code
_entity_poly.pdbx_strand_id
1 'polypeptide(L)'
;MGVKAILGTKVGMTQIFTDEGNVVPVTVISAGPCTIIRKGDSSVQVGYREIRPEAVKRLLNKPLRMSFEKAGVKPFRFVRSLPADELEGIEPNTEI
;
A
#
# COMPACT_ATOMS: atom_id res chain seq x y z
N MET A 1 8.23 -13.02 7.37
CA MET A 1 7.83 -11.71 6.78
C MET A 1 6.42 -11.87 6.28
N GLY A 2 5.44 -11.56 7.14
CA GLY A 2 4.11 -12.17 7.09
C GLY A 2 3.08 -11.61 6.12
N VAL A 3 3.44 -10.67 5.23
CA VAL A 3 2.48 -10.07 4.27
C VAL A 3 3.00 -10.29 2.85
N LYS A 4 2.26 -11.08 2.05
CA LYS A 4 2.64 -11.46 0.68
C LYS A 4 1.98 -10.61 -0.42
N ALA A 5 1.32 -9.52 -0.04
CA ALA A 5 0.60 -8.64 -0.96
C ALA A 5 1.00 -7.18 -0.72
N ILE A 6 1.03 -6.40 -1.81
CA ILE A 6 1.26 -4.95 -1.80
C ILE A 6 0.23 -4.25 -2.66
N LEU A 7 0.05 -2.95 -2.43
CA LEU A 7 -0.79 -2.09 -3.25
C LEU A 7 0.06 -1.41 -4.33
N GLY A 8 -0.53 -1.27 -5.52
CA GLY A 8 0.13 -0.59 -6.64
C GLY A 8 -0.88 0.01 -7.63
N THR A 9 -0.37 0.88 -8.48
CA THR A 9 -1.10 1.49 -9.59
C THR A 9 -0.64 0.83 -10.90
N LYS A 10 -1.59 0.39 -11.72
CA LYS A 10 -1.30 -0.04 -13.09
C LYS A 10 -0.80 1.16 -13.91
N VAL A 11 0.43 1.09 -14.40
CA VAL A 11 1.05 2.15 -15.21
C VAL A 11 0.73 1.95 -16.68
N GLY A 12 0.86 0.71 -17.18
CA GLY A 12 0.66 0.41 -18.59
C GLY A 12 1.14 -1.00 -18.94
N MET A 13 1.21 -1.26 -20.24
CA MET A 13 1.71 -2.54 -20.78
C MET A 13 2.96 -2.28 -21.62
N THR A 14 3.88 -3.23 -21.60
CA THR A 14 5.09 -3.23 -22.42
C THR A 14 5.44 -4.67 -22.79
N GLN A 15 6.56 -4.89 -23.45
CA GLN A 15 7.08 -6.20 -23.78
C GLN A 15 8.53 -6.35 -23.31
N ILE A 16 8.90 -7.57 -22.92
CA ILE A 16 10.26 -7.95 -22.55
C ILE A 16 10.72 -9.03 -23.53
N PHE A 17 11.96 -8.92 -23.99
CA PHE A 17 12.62 -9.95 -24.77
C PHE A 17 13.38 -10.87 -23.81
N THR A 18 13.12 -12.16 -23.90
CA THR A 18 13.84 -13.19 -23.15
C THR A 18 15.16 -13.55 -23.83
N ASP A 19 16.09 -14.16 -23.09
CA ASP A 19 17.39 -14.58 -23.63
C ASP A 19 17.27 -15.62 -24.77
N GLU A 20 16.15 -16.34 -24.82
CA GLU A 20 15.80 -17.30 -25.89
C GLU A 20 15.21 -16.62 -27.15
N GLY A 21 15.08 -15.29 -27.15
CA GLY A 21 14.52 -14.51 -28.26
C GLY A 21 12.99 -14.42 -28.28
N ASN A 22 12.29 -14.96 -27.28
CA ASN A 22 10.83 -14.87 -27.17
C ASN A 22 10.38 -13.50 -26.66
N VAL A 23 9.25 -13.00 -27.18
CA VAL A 23 8.60 -11.75 -26.76
C VAL A 23 7.50 -12.04 -25.74
N VAL A 24 7.60 -11.47 -24.54
CA VAL A 24 6.61 -11.64 -23.47
C VAL A 24 5.92 -10.30 -23.18
N PRO A 25 4.58 -10.19 -23.38
CA PRO A 25 3.84 -9.00 -23.00
C PRO A 25 3.67 -8.95 -21.47
N VAL A 26 3.97 -7.80 -20.88
CA VAL A 26 3.94 -7.60 -19.42
C VAL A 26 3.19 -6.32 -19.04
N THR A 27 2.66 -6.28 -17.83
CA THR A 27 2.04 -5.07 -17.25
C THR A 27 2.98 -4.45 -16.23
N VAL A 28 3.24 -3.15 -16.38
CA VAL A 28 4.01 -2.37 -15.41
C VAL A 28 3.08 -1.92 -14.29
N ILE A 29 3.43 -2.28 -13.05
CA ILE A 29 2.74 -1.86 -11.83
C ILE A 29 3.72 -1.00 -11.02
N SER A 30 3.35 0.24 -10.73
CA SER A 30 4.08 1.07 -9.77
C SER A 30 3.55 0.74 -8.38
N ALA A 31 4.39 0.16 -7.54
CA ALA A 31 4.07 -0.16 -6.16
C ALA A 31 4.90 0.70 -5.21
N GLY A 32 4.36 0.93 -4.01
CA GLY A 32 5.08 1.54 -2.90
C GLY A 32 5.13 3.09 -2.88
N PRO A 33 5.33 3.68 -1.70
CA PRO A 33 5.41 3.02 -0.39
C PRO A 33 4.04 2.51 0.11
N CYS A 34 4.05 1.32 0.72
CA CYS A 34 2.88 0.68 1.33
C CYS A 34 3.04 0.66 2.85
N THR A 35 2.48 1.65 3.54
CA THR A 35 2.70 1.85 4.98
C THR A 35 1.61 1.16 5.81
N ILE A 36 2.01 0.47 6.86
CA ILE A 36 1.08 -0.21 7.77
C ILE A 36 0.46 0.82 8.72
N ILE A 37 -0.87 0.92 8.69
CA ILE A 37 -1.65 1.87 9.50
C ILE A 37 -2.04 1.22 10.83
N ARG A 38 -2.54 -0.02 10.78
CA ARG A 38 -3.05 -0.75 11.95
C ARG A 38 -2.98 -2.26 11.72
N LYS A 39 -2.77 -3.01 12.80
CA LYS A 39 -2.96 -4.46 12.82
C LYS A 39 -4.38 -4.86 13.22
N GLY A 40 -4.91 -5.85 12.52
CA GLY A 40 -6.04 -6.67 12.99
C GLY A 40 -5.56 -8.07 13.38
N ASP A 41 -6.51 -8.96 13.66
CA ASP A 41 -6.21 -10.30 14.20
C ASP A 41 -5.66 -11.28 13.15
N SER A 42 -6.03 -11.12 11.88
CA SER A 42 -5.56 -11.97 10.76
C SER A 42 -5.25 -11.16 9.49
N SER A 43 -5.16 -9.83 9.62
CA SER A 43 -4.92 -8.93 8.51
C SER A 43 -4.22 -7.65 8.97
N VAL A 44 -3.50 -7.01 8.06
CA VAL A 44 -2.90 -5.69 8.28
C VAL A 44 -3.59 -4.66 7.40
N GLN A 45 -3.87 -3.51 7.97
CA GLN A 45 -4.39 -2.37 7.21
C GLN A 45 -3.22 -1.56 6.67
N VAL A 46 -3.20 -1.39 5.35
CA VAL A 46 -2.10 -0.77 4.61
C VAL A 46 -2.60 0.45 3.86
N GLY A 47 -1.83 1.53 3.93
CA GLY A 47 -2.01 2.77 3.21
C GLY A 47 -1.11 2.85 1.99
N TYR A 48 -1.66 3.32 0.87
CA TYR A 48 -0.96 3.55 -0.38
C TYR A 48 -1.31 4.93 -0.95
N ARG A 49 -0.31 5.58 -1.55
CA ARG A 49 -0.36 6.95 -2.11
C ARG A 49 -0.63 8.01 -1.04
N GLU A 50 0.45 8.57 -0.51
CA GLU A 50 0.43 9.66 0.47
C GLU A 50 -0.33 10.89 -0.07
N ILE A 51 -1.16 11.49 0.76
CA ILE A 51 -1.87 12.73 0.49
C ILE A 51 -1.09 13.89 1.11
N ARG A 52 -0.82 14.92 0.30
CA ARG A 52 -0.21 16.16 0.81
C ARG A 52 -1.09 16.84 1.87
N PRO A 53 -0.52 17.42 2.94
CA PRO A 53 -1.27 18.02 4.06
C PRO A 53 -2.38 18.98 3.63
N GLU A 54 -2.11 19.81 2.63
CA GLU A 54 -3.04 20.80 2.09
C GLU A 54 -4.32 20.17 1.49
N ALA A 55 -4.17 19.00 0.87
CA ALA A 55 -5.26 18.31 0.19
C ALA A 55 -6.07 17.38 1.12
N VAL A 56 -5.57 17.11 2.34
CA VAL A 56 -6.22 16.23 3.33
C VAL A 56 -7.63 16.71 3.67
N LYS A 57 -7.81 18.02 3.89
CA LYS A 57 -9.13 18.57 4.26
C LYS A 57 -10.17 18.42 3.16
N ARG A 58 -9.74 18.44 1.90
CA ARG A 58 -10.59 18.31 0.71
C ARG A 58 -10.86 16.85 0.32
N LEU A 59 -9.88 15.97 0.52
CA LEU A 59 -9.93 14.59 0.03
C LEU A 59 -10.38 13.57 1.09
N LEU A 60 -10.29 13.89 2.38
CA LEU A 60 -10.62 12.97 3.48
C LEU A 60 -11.70 13.52 4.40
N ASN A 61 -12.66 12.65 4.75
CA ASN A 61 -13.68 12.93 5.75
C ASN A 61 -13.09 12.94 7.18
N LYS A 62 -13.76 13.61 8.11
CA LYS A 62 -13.31 13.75 9.52
C LYS A 62 -12.93 12.40 10.18
N PRO A 63 -13.70 11.30 10.05
CA PRO A 63 -13.36 10.03 10.73
C PRO A 63 -12.06 9.41 10.24
N LEU A 64 -11.84 9.41 8.92
CA LEU A 64 -10.61 8.88 8.31
C LEU A 64 -9.38 9.67 8.76
N ARG A 65 -9.48 11.00 8.78
CA ARG A 65 -8.40 11.87 9.26
C ARG A 65 -8.01 11.57 10.70
N MET A 66 -9.00 11.48 11.58
CA MET A 66 -8.78 11.15 12.99
C MET A 66 -8.18 9.74 13.17
N SER A 67 -8.52 8.79 12.29
CA SER A 67 -7.91 7.45 12.30
C SER A 67 -6.41 7.50 12.00
N PHE A 68 -5.98 8.30 11.02
CA PHE A 68 -4.55 8.47 10.71
C PHE A 68 -3.80 9.20 11.83
N GLU A 69 -4.40 10.25 12.40
CA GLU A 69 -3.85 11.00 13.53
C GLU A 69 -3.66 10.10 14.77
N LYS A 70 -4.64 9.25 15.10
CA LYS A 70 -4.52 8.28 16.21
C LYS A 70 -3.44 7.24 15.98
N ALA A 71 -3.23 6.84 14.73
CA ALA A 71 -2.20 5.87 14.35
C ALA A 71 -0.81 6.52 14.19
N GLY A 72 -0.69 7.86 14.24
CA GLY A 72 0.58 8.57 14.05
C GLY A 72 1.18 8.44 12.64
N VAL A 73 0.37 8.03 11.66
CA VAL A 73 0.81 7.79 10.28
C VAL A 73 0.37 8.92 9.36
N LYS A 74 1.08 9.06 8.23
CA LYS A 74 0.70 9.99 7.18
C LYS A 74 -0.66 9.64 6.58
N PRO A 75 -1.43 10.61 6.06
CA PRO A 75 -2.71 10.34 5.43
C PRO A 75 -2.51 9.70 4.04
N PHE A 76 -3.21 8.60 3.77
CA PHE A 76 -3.14 7.88 2.49
C PHE A 76 -4.45 7.96 1.71
N ARG A 77 -4.37 7.91 0.38
CA ARG A 77 -5.55 7.94 -0.50
C ARG A 77 -6.23 6.58 -0.63
N PHE A 78 -5.45 5.52 -0.63
CA PHE A 78 -5.96 4.16 -0.69
C PHE A 78 -5.63 3.44 0.60
N VAL A 79 -6.65 2.86 1.22
CA VAL A 79 -6.50 2.04 2.42
C VAL A 79 -7.18 0.71 2.17
N ARG A 80 -6.45 -0.38 2.36
CA ARG A 80 -6.95 -1.75 2.18
C ARG A 80 -6.41 -2.66 3.28
N SER A 81 -7.19 -3.69 3.61
CA SER A 81 -6.75 -4.76 4.49
C SER A 81 -6.16 -5.89 3.65
N LEU A 82 -4.96 -6.33 4.02
CA LEU A 82 -4.26 -7.43 3.38
C LEU A 82 -4.13 -8.59 4.39
N PRO A 83 -4.33 -9.84 3.95
CA PRO A 83 -4.14 -11.00 4.81
C PRO A 83 -2.67 -11.09 5.24
N ALA A 84 -2.45 -11.50 6.49
CA ALA A 84 -1.12 -11.67 7.05
C ALA A 84 -0.98 -13.06 7.68
N ASP A 85 0.04 -13.80 7.26
CA ASP A 85 0.35 -15.15 7.75
C ASP A 85 1.13 -15.09 9.08
N GLU A 86 1.97 -14.06 9.25
CA GLU A 86 2.78 -13.84 10.46
C GLU A 86 2.59 -12.39 10.94
N LEU A 87 2.03 -12.21 12.14
CA LEU A 87 1.74 -10.89 12.72
C LEU A 87 2.79 -10.44 13.75
N GLU A 88 3.69 -11.34 14.13
CA GLU A 88 4.79 -11.10 15.05
C GLU A 88 5.88 -10.26 14.35
N GLY A 89 6.26 -9.14 14.97
CA GLY A 89 7.32 -8.24 14.45
C GLY A 89 6.89 -7.15 13.47
N ILE A 90 5.63 -7.12 13.04
CA ILE A 90 5.11 -5.98 12.27
C ILE A 90 4.94 -4.79 13.24
N GLU A 91 5.36 -3.57 12.92
CA GLU A 91 5.02 -2.40 13.74
C GLU A 91 4.17 -1.41 12.93
N PRO A 92 3.22 -0.70 13.56
CA PRO A 92 2.56 0.43 12.91
C PRO A 92 3.62 1.41 12.38
N ASN A 93 3.37 2.00 11.21
CA ASN A 93 4.29 2.89 10.49
C ASN A 93 5.49 2.22 9.80
N THR A 94 5.56 0.89 9.78
CA THR A 94 6.54 0.16 8.94
C THR A 94 6.04 0.07 7.50
N GLU A 95 6.97 0.06 6.54
CA GLU A 95 6.68 -0.20 5.12
C GLU A 95 6.78 -1.70 4.81
N ILE A 96 5.92 -2.19 3.90
CA ILE A 96 5.96 -3.54 3.36
C ILE A 96 6.81 -3.56 2.10
#